data_AF-A0A8H6RIE7-F1
#
_entry.id   AF-A0A8H6RIE7-F1
#
_cell.length_a   1.000
_cell.length_b   1.000
_cell.length_c   1.000
_cell.angle_alpha   90.00
_cell.angle_beta   90.00
_cell.angle_gamma   90.00
#
_symmetry.space_group_name_H-M   'P 1'
#
loop_
_entity.id
_entity.type
_entity.pdbx_description
1 polymer ?
#
loop_
_entity_poly.entity_id
_entity_poly.type
_entity_poly.pdbx_seq_one_letter_code
_entity_poly.pdbx_strand_id
1 'polypeptide(L)'
;MSNSQQDTMFIHEEPSEVLLHQSHYPIRLSEAAITSLDTTTPRTAQMARQLQAWFLQFQRQIDERCEYTSELTTALMKEGWKLLSKTFFLDSVSDVPVALDPDLLSKGKSWGMTGEVDGAVEVRLYPYIKINEGITSWMLLNTMAHEGAHAFILKYGCRNEICRDDECVKQKGVSTGVSGHGLAWNMLAEAIERVSGVSFGFRLDLGRRSSSVKEHEFLDTARAVEALFGGVDPRRDAPHFAH
;
A
#
# COMPACT_ATOMS: atom_id res chain seq x y z
N MET A 1 -27.14 -29.10 36.78
CA MET A 1 -25.84 -28.59 36.27
C MET A 1 -25.89 -28.72 34.76
N SER A 2 -26.16 -27.62 34.06
CA SER A 2 -26.31 -27.57 32.61
C SER A 2 -25.05 -26.94 32.02
N ASN A 3 -24.33 -27.72 31.21
CA ASN A 3 -23.20 -27.24 30.43
C ASN A 3 -23.73 -26.50 29.21
N SER A 4 -23.57 -25.17 29.18
CA SER A 4 -23.75 -24.39 27.97
C SER A 4 -22.50 -24.54 27.10
N GLN A 5 -22.60 -25.32 26.02
CA GLN A 5 -21.62 -25.29 24.94
C GLN A 5 -21.66 -23.91 24.29
N GLN A 6 -20.54 -23.20 24.34
CA GLN A 6 -20.33 -22.01 23.54
C GLN A 6 -20.02 -22.46 22.11
N ASP A 7 -20.99 -22.26 21.21
CA ASP A 7 -20.76 -22.35 19.77
C ASP A 7 -19.81 -21.21 19.37
N THR A 8 -18.54 -21.55 19.18
CA THR A 8 -17.61 -20.69 18.46
C THR A 8 -18.04 -20.62 17.01
N MET A 9 -18.69 -19.52 16.66
CA MET A 9 -18.96 -19.11 15.29
C MET A 9 -17.63 -18.96 14.56
N PHE A 10 -17.24 -19.97 13.80
CA PHE A 10 -16.15 -19.84 12.82
C PHE A 10 -16.62 -18.84 11.77
N ILE A 11 -16.05 -17.64 11.79
CA ILE A 11 -16.17 -16.70 10.68
C ILE A 11 -15.43 -17.38 9.52
N HIS A 12 -16.17 -17.86 8.54
CA HIS A 12 -15.61 -18.29 7.26
C HIS A 12 -14.99 -17.04 6.61
N GLU A 13 -13.68 -16.87 6.76
CA GLU A 13 -12.93 -15.94 5.92
C GLU A 13 -12.97 -16.51 4.50
N GLU A 14 -13.65 -15.81 3.58
CA GLU A 14 -13.57 -16.15 2.17
C GLU A 14 -12.10 -16.08 1.75
N PRO A 15 -11.54 -17.12 1.09
CA PRO A 15 -10.16 -17.10 0.66
C PRO A 15 -9.93 -15.87 -0.23
N SER A 16 -8.90 -15.09 0.08
CA SER A 16 -8.57 -13.89 -0.70
C SER A 16 -8.51 -14.24 -2.19
N GLU A 17 -9.19 -13.46 -3.02
CA GLU A 17 -9.24 -13.64 -4.48
C GLU A 17 -7.82 -13.71 -5.11
N VAL A 18 -6.81 -13.16 -4.43
CA VAL A 18 -5.38 -13.23 -4.80
C VAL A 18 -4.84 -14.66 -4.78
N LEU A 19 -5.31 -15.52 -3.88
CA LEU A 19 -4.87 -16.93 -3.77
C LEU A 19 -5.36 -17.79 -4.94
N LEU A 20 -6.28 -17.27 -5.77
CA LEU A 20 -6.72 -17.93 -7.00
C LEU A 20 -5.78 -17.63 -8.18
N HIS A 21 -4.84 -16.70 -8.03
CA HIS A 21 -3.90 -16.35 -9.08
C HIS A 21 -2.76 -17.39 -9.18
N GLN A 22 -2.56 -17.96 -10.37
CA GLN A 22 -1.62 -19.08 -10.58
C GLN A 22 -0.13 -18.65 -10.58
N SER A 23 0.16 -17.36 -10.60
CA SER A 23 1.53 -16.83 -10.65
C SER A 23 1.90 -16.10 -9.37
N HIS A 24 3.09 -16.42 -8.86
CA HIS A 24 3.74 -15.78 -7.71
C HIS A 24 4.75 -14.68 -8.14
N TYR A 25 4.78 -14.30 -9.43
CA TYR A 25 5.72 -13.30 -9.94
C TYR A 25 5.18 -11.90 -9.59
N PRO A 26 5.97 -10.99 -9.01
CA PRO A 26 5.46 -9.70 -8.54
C PRO A 26 4.71 -8.89 -9.59
N ILE A 27 5.20 -8.86 -10.84
CA ILE A 27 4.53 -8.16 -11.95
C ILE A 27 3.15 -8.79 -12.24
N ARG A 28 3.07 -10.13 -12.32
CA ARG A 28 1.81 -10.83 -12.62
C ARG A 28 0.78 -10.65 -11.52
N LEU A 29 1.20 -10.64 -10.26
CA LEU A 29 0.33 -10.34 -9.13
C LEU A 29 -0.19 -8.90 -9.18
N SER A 30 0.68 -7.95 -9.56
CA SER A 30 0.30 -6.55 -9.72
C SER A 30 -0.71 -6.40 -10.87
N GLU A 31 -0.50 -7.04 -12.02
CA GLU A 31 -1.45 -7.07 -13.14
C GLU A 31 -2.84 -7.61 -12.73
N ALA A 32 -2.86 -8.67 -11.92
CA ALA A 32 -4.11 -9.25 -11.41
C ALA A 32 -4.86 -8.28 -10.48
N ALA A 33 -4.14 -7.64 -9.55
CA ALA A 33 -4.71 -6.60 -8.69
C ALA A 33 -5.25 -5.45 -9.53
N ILE A 34 -4.49 -4.93 -10.49
CA ILE A 34 -4.89 -3.82 -11.37
C ILE A 34 -6.16 -4.16 -12.16
N THR A 35 -6.25 -5.37 -12.71
CA THR A 35 -7.44 -5.84 -13.45
C THR A 35 -8.70 -5.78 -12.57
N SER A 36 -8.56 -6.10 -11.28
CA SER A 36 -9.67 -5.99 -10.34
C SER A 36 -10.08 -4.53 -10.05
N LEU A 37 -9.13 -3.59 -10.07
CA LEU A 37 -9.39 -2.17 -9.85
C LEU A 37 -10.07 -1.51 -11.05
N ASP A 38 -9.77 -1.96 -12.27
CA ASP A 38 -10.35 -1.40 -13.49
C ASP A 38 -11.80 -1.82 -13.74
N THR A 39 -12.27 -2.83 -13.01
CA THR A 39 -13.65 -3.30 -13.11
C THR A 39 -14.52 -2.59 -12.07
N THR A 40 -15.20 -1.51 -12.47
CA THR A 40 -16.17 -0.86 -11.58
C THR A 40 -17.35 -1.79 -11.31
N THR A 41 -17.45 -2.24 -10.07
CA THR A 41 -18.58 -3.04 -9.56
C THR A 41 -19.35 -2.27 -8.49
N PRO A 42 -20.61 -2.64 -8.19
CA PRO A 42 -21.34 -2.09 -7.04
C PRO A 42 -20.56 -2.18 -5.72
N ARG A 43 -19.78 -3.26 -5.54
CA ARG A 43 -18.88 -3.46 -4.39
C ARG A 43 -17.80 -2.39 -4.35
N THR A 44 -17.06 -2.16 -5.44
CA THR A 44 -16.01 -1.12 -5.49
C THR A 44 -16.57 0.28 -5.22
N ALA A 45 -17.74 0.63 -5.76
CA ALA A 45 -18.40 1.91 -5.49
C ALA A 45 -18.87 2.03 -4.03
N GLN A 46 -19.26 0.93 -3.39
CA GLN A 46 -19.59 0.92 -1.97
C GLN A 46 -18.35 1.12 -1.10
N MET A 47 -17.26 0.39 -1.38
CA MET A 47 -15.99 0.55 -0.66
C MET A 47 -15.46 1.98 -0.79
N ALA A 48 -15.62 2.58 -1.98
CA ALA A 48 -15.28 3.97 -2.22
C ALA A 48 -15.96 4.96 -1.29
N ARG A 49 -17.28 4.84 -1.14
CA ARG A 49 -18.05 5.68 -0.23
C ARG A 49 -17.66 5.46 1.23
N GLN A 50 -17.37 4.21 1.60
CA GLN A 50 -16.93 3.88 2.97
C GLN A 50 -15.56 4.48 3.28
N LEU A 51 -14.58 4.34 2.38
CA LEU A 51 -13.26 4.91 2.53
C LEU A 51 -13.32 6.45 2.60
N GLN A 52 -14.15 7.08 1.77
CA GLN A 52 -14.35 8.53 1.82
C GLN A 52 -14.99 8.99 3.13
N ALA A 53 -16.05 8.32 3.59
CA ALA A 53 -16.73 8.65 4.84
C ALA A 53 -15.80 8.48 6.06
N TRP A 54 -15.04 7.37 6.08
CA TRP A 54 -14.00 7.14 7.07
C TRP A 54 -12.93 8.23 7.03
N PHE A 55 -12.44 8.61 5.84
CA PHE A 55 -11.38 9.60 5.71
C PHE A 55 -11.81 10.96 6.29
N LEU A 56 -13.06 11.38 6.07
CA LEU A 56 -13.59 12.61 6.69
C LEU A 56 -13.60 12.52 8.22
N GLN A 57 -13.89 11.36 8.80
CA GLN A 57 -13.82 11.17 10.25
C GLN A 57 -12.37 11.19 10.75
N PHE A 58 -11.47 10.54 10.02
CA PHE A 58 -10.06 10.49 10.34
C PHE A 58 -9.39 11.87 10.27
N GLN A 59 -9.71 12.65 9.24
CA GLN A 59 -9.26 14.03 9.05
C GLN A 59 -9.68 14.92 10.21
N ARG A 60 -10.96 14.88 10.63
CA ARG A 60 -11.41 15.63 11.81
C ARG A 60 -10.62 15.29 13.06
N GLN A 61 -10.30 14.02 13.26
CA GLN A 61 -9.57 13.56 14.43
C GLN A 61 -8.10 14.01 14.42
N ILE A 62 -7.43 13.93 13.27
CA ILE A 62 -6.01 14.26 13.15
C ILE A 62 -5.79 15.75 12.97
N ASP A 63 -6.42 16.35 11.97
CA ASP A 63 -6.10 17.71 11.53
C ASP A 63 -6.87 18.78 12.35
N GLU A 64 -8.16 18.56 12.65
CA GLU A 64 -8.95 19.54 13.41
C GLU A 64 -8.71 19.43 14.92
N ARG A 65 -8.60 18.22 15.46
CA ARG A 65 -8.41 17.98 16.91
C ARG A 65 -6.95 17.83 17.32
N CYS A 66 -6.02 17.72 16.38
CA CYS A 66 -4.60 17.51 16.66
C CYS A 66 -4.32 16.24 17.51
N GLU A 67 -5.14 15.21 17.37
CA GLU A 67 -5.01 13.96 18.13
C GLU A 67 -4.34 12.87 17.27
N TYR A 68 -3.01 12.87 17.24
CA TYR A 68 -2.22 12.01 16.31
C TYR A 68 -2.00 10.58 16.81
N THR A 69 -1.92 10.37 18.13
CA THR A 69 -1.49 9.09 18.73
C THR A 69 -2.46 8.59 19.80
N SER A 70 -3.72 9.04 19.76
CA SER A 70 -4.75 8.57 20.68
C SER A 70 -5.17 7.13 20.37
N GLU A 71 -5.82 6.45 21.33
CA GLU A 71 -6.44 5.13 21.10
C GLU A 71 -7.47 5.20 19.96
N LEU A 72 -8.27 6.27 19.91
CA LEU A 72 -9.26 6.49 18.86
C LEU A 72 -8.59 6.64 17.49
N THR A 73 -7.52 7.42 17.39
CA THR A 73 -6.76 7.62 16.13
C THR A 73 -6.14 6.32 15.66
N THR A 74 -5.61 5.52 16.59
CA THR A 74 -5.07 4.19 16.31
C THR A 74 -6.16 3.24 15.80
N ALA A 75 -7.34 3.26 16.42
CA ALA A 75 -8.48 2.47 15.97
C ALA A 75 -8.95 2.88 14.56
N LEU A 76 -9.08 4.19 14.31
CA LEU A 76 -9.42 4.71 12.99
C LEU A 76 -8.38 4.35 11.93
N MET A 77 -7.08 4.44 12.25
CA MET A 77 -6.02 4.03 11.33
C MET A 77 -6.16 2.54 10.96
N LYS A 78 -6.39 1.66 11.93
CA LYS A 78 -6.61 0.22 11.68
C LYS A 78 -7.87 -0.05 10.86
N GLU A 79 -8.93 0.72 11.07
CA GLU A 79 -10.14 0.66 10.24
C GLU A 79 -9.86 1.10 8.80
N GLY A 80 -9.16 2.23 8.63
CA GLY A 80 -8.73 2.74 7.32
C GLY A 80 -7.86 1.76 6.57
N TRP A 81 -6.96 1.07 7.27
CA TRP A 81 -6.13 0.00 6.69
C TRP A 81 -6.98 -1.11 6.08
N LYS A 82 -7.99 -1.59 6.81
CA LYS A 82 -8.92 -2.60 6.30
C LYS A 82 -9.72 -2.09 5.10
N LEU A 83 -10.16 -0.83 5.12
CA LEU A 83 -10.87 -0.23 3.99
C LEU A 83 -9.97 -0.09 2.76
N LEU A 84 -8.71 0.34 2.92
CA LEU A 84 -7.72 0.36 1.84
C LEU A 84 -7.51 -1.04 1.27
N SER A 85 -7.32 -2.04 2.13
CA SER A 85 -7.19 -3.45 1.73
C SER A 85 -8.36 -3.90 0.85
N LYS A 86 -9.59 -3.68 1.30
CA LYS A 86 -10.81 -4.03 0.55
C LYS A 86 -10.96 -3.27 -0.76
N THR A 87 -10.47 -2.04 -0.79
CA THR A 87 -10.64 -1.13 -1.93
C THR A 87 -9.60 -1.40 -3.02
N PHE A 88 -8.34 -1.63 -2.63
CA PHE A 88 -7.21 -1.64 -3.56
C PHE A 88 -6.48 -2.97 -3.66
N PHE A 89 -6.66 -3.85 -2.68
CA PHE A 89 -5.83 -5.04 -2.50
C PHE A 89 -6.66 -6.31 -2.34
N LEU A 90 -7.90 -6.35 -2.83
CA LEU A 90 -8.75 -7.55 -2.75
C LEU A 90 -8.87 -8.13 -1.33
N ASP A 91 -8.90 -7.23 -0.34
CA ASP A 91 -8.90 -7.53 1.09
C ASP A 91 -7.68 -8.32 1.61
N SER A 92 -6.63 -8.49 0.80
CA SER A 92 -5.54 -9.43 1.03
C SER A 92 -4.49 -8.96 2.05
N VAL A 93 -4.47 -7.68 2.39
CA VAL A 93 -3.53 -7.11 3.37
C VAL A 93 -4.22 -6.65 4.66
N SER A 94 -5.51 -6.94 4.84
CA SER A 94 -6.31 -6.42 5.95
C SER A 94 -5.92 -6.98 7.32
N ASP A 95 -5.27 -8.14 7.32
CA ASP A 95 -4.70 -8.87 8.45
C ASP A 95 -3.25 -8.48 8.75
N VAL A 96 -2.57 -7.76 7.84
CA VAL A 96 -1.21 -7.27 8.06
C VAL A 96 -1.21 -6.32 9.26
N PRO A 97 -0.42 -6.59 10.31
CA PRO A 97 -0.34 -5.70 11.46
C PRO A 97 0.15 -4.32 11.04
N VAL A 98 -0.60 -3.29 11.45
CA VAL A 98 -0.25 -1.89 11.24
C VAL A 98 -0.17 -1.15 12.58
N ALA A 99 0.92 -0.41 12.78
CA ALA A 99 1.20 0.32 14.01
C ALA A 99 1.81 1.70 13.73
N LEU A 100 1.60 2.64 14.65
CA LEU A 100 2.31 3.91 14.66
C LEU A 100 3.68 3.74 15.32
N ASP A 101 4.72 4.26 14.69
CA ASP A 101 6.10 4.29 15.23
C ASP A 101 6.63 5.75 15.17
N PRO A 102 6.63 6.48 16.30
CA PRO A 102 7.11 7.86 16.34
C PRO A 102 8.63 7.98 16.14
N ASP A 103 9.37 6.88 16.22
CA ASP A 103 10.83 6.87 16.02
C ASP A 103 11.23 6.54 14.58
N LEU A 104 10.27 6.33 13.67
CA LEU A 104 10.56 5.87 12.31
C LEU A 104 11.51 6.82 11.55
N LEU A 105 11.31 8.13 11.72
CA LEU A 105 12.20 9.14 11.14
C LEU A 105 13.61 9.11 11.71
N SER A 106 13.75 8.93 13.03
CA SER A 106 15.07 8.94 13.67
C SER A 106 15.86 7.68 13.37
N LYS A 107 15.17 6.54 13.16
CA LYS A 107 15.78 5.24 12.84
C LYS A 107 16.08 5.07 11.36
N GLY A 108 15.21 5.54 10.48
CA GLY A 108 15.25 5.16 9.06
C GLY A 108 15.04 6.29 8.07
N LYS A 109 14.73 7.52 8.53
CA LYS A 109 14.31 8.63 7.65
C LYS A 109 13.23 8.16 6.67
N SER A 110 12.19 7.57 7.23
CA SER A 110 11.03 7.16 6.43
C SER A 110 9.75 7.48 7.17
N TRP A 111 8.73 7.76 6.39
CA TRP A 111 7.39 8.02 6.86
C TRP A 111 6.55 6.76 7.03
N GLY A 112 6.91 5.71 6.31
CA GLY A 112 6.32 4.38 6.37
C GLY A 112 7.39 3.32 6.20
N MET A 113 7.14 2.14 6.72
CA MET A 113 8.02 1.00 6.50
C MET A 113 7.20 -0.27 6.50
N THR A 114 7.28 -1.00 5.40
CA THR A 114 6.86 -2.38 5.31
C THR A 114 8.09 -3.28 5.45
N GLY A 115 8.00 -4.27 6.31
CA GLY A 115 9.09 -5.21 6.53
C GLY A 115 8.58 -6.58 6.96
N GLU A 116 9.53 -7.49 7.22
CA GLU A 116 9.24 -8.78 7.82
C GLU A 116 9.83 -8.88 9.22
N VAL A 117 9.03 -9.37 10.15
CA VAL A 117 9.46 -9.73 11.49
C VAL A 117 9.00 -11.17 11.74
N ASP A 118 9.94 -12.04 12.06
CA ASP A 118 9.70 -13.47 12.31
C ASP A 118 8.93 -14.19 11.17
N GLY A 119 9.15 -13.75 9.93
CA GLY A 119 8.51 -14.31 8.72
C GLY A 119 7.08 -13.81 8.48
N ALA A 120 6.58 -12.86 9.29
CA ALA A 120 5.32 -12.17 9.06
C ALA A 120 5.55 -10.75 8.54
N VAL A 121 4.76 -10.34 7.55
CA VAL A 121 4.78 -8.96 7.04
C VAL A 121 4.12 -8.03 8.05
N GLU A 122 4.75 -6.89 8.34
CA GLU A 122 4.19 -5.82 9.18
C GLU A 122 4.41 -4.44 8.55
N VAL A 123 3.55 -3.48 8.94
CA VAL A 123 3.62 -2.08 8.50
C VAL A 123 3.74 -1.15 9.70
N ARG A 124 4.71 -0.23 9.62
CA ARG A 124 4.89 0.85 10.59
C ARG A 124 4.73 2.19 9.92
N LEU A 125 4.03 3.10 10.59
CA LEU A 125 3.70 4.42 10.05
C LEU A 125 4.16 5.50 11.01
N TYR A 126 4.78 6.55 10.47
CA TYR A 126 5.08 7.74 11.25
C TYR A 126 3.79 8.56 11.46
N PRO A 127 3.49 9.04 12.68
CA PRO A 127 2.24 9.76 12.98
C PRO A 127 2.19 11.21 12.44
N TYR A 128 3.20 11.65 11.68
CA TYR A 128 3.27 12.96 11.01
C TYR A 128 3.07 14.20 11.92
N ILE A 129 3.46 14.09 13.19
CA ILE A 129 3.16 15.11 14.21
C ILE A 129 3.69 16.49 13.79
N LYS A 130 2.77 17.42 13.49
CA LYS A 130 3.02 18.86 13.26
C LYS A 130 3.96 19.20 12.09
N ILE A 131 4.05 18.37 11.06
CA ILE A 131 4.94 18.64 9.92
C ILE A 131 4.34 19.67 8.96
N ASN A 132 3.03 19.60 8.72
CA ASN A 132 2.28 20.59 7.97
C ASN A 132 0.84 20.65 8.52
N GLU A 133 0.45 21.78 9.10
CA GLU A 133 -0.89 21.96 9.65
C GLU A 133 -1.96 21.71 8.58
N GLY A 134 -2.94 20.85 8.88
CA GLY A 134 -4.12 20.63 8.03
C GLY A 134 -3.99 19.59 6.90
N ILE A 135 -2.83 18.96 6.70
CA ILE A 135 -2.66 17.91 5.67
C ILE A 135 -2.13 16.57 6.23
N THR A 136 -2.06 16.42 7.55
CA THR A 136 -1.43 15.24 8.18
C THR A 136 -2.22 13.97 7.89
N SER A 137 -3.57 14.05 7.95
CA SER A 137 -4.41 12.89 7.64
C SER A 137 -4.21 12.41 6.19
N TRP A 138 -4.01 13.34 5.26
CA TRP A 138 -3.76 13.04 3.84
C TRP A 138 -2.42 12.33 3.64
N MET A 139 -1.37 12.87 4.25
CA MET A 139 -0.04 12.27 4.19
C MET A 139 -0.07 10.85 4.73
N LEU A 140 -0.73 10.64 5.88
CA LEU A 140 -0.84 9.32 6.48
C LEU A 140 -1.65 8.35 5.59
N LEU A 141 -2.75 8.80 4.96
CA LEU A 141 -3.51 7.98 4.01
C LEU A 141 -2.66 7.58 2.79
N ASN A 142 -1.91 8.51 2.23
CA ASN A 142 -0.99 8.23 1.12
C ASN A 142 0.09 7.21 1.53
N THR A 143 0.70 7.39 2.71
CA THR A 143 1.69 6.46 3.24
C THR A 143 1.08 5.08 3.50
N MET A 144 -0.13 5.00 4.04
CA MET A 144 -0.83 3.72 4.21
C MET A 144 -1.04 3.02 2.87
N ALA A 145 -1.47 3.72 1.82
CA ALA A 145 -1.64 3.12 0.50
C ALA A 145 -0.29 2.69 -0.12
N HIS A 146 0.76 3.51 0.06
CA HIS A 146 2.13 3.22 -0.36
C HIS A 146 2.66 1.92 0.27
N GLU A 147 2.59 1.84 1.60
CA GLU A 147 3.01 0.65 2.35
C GLU A 147 2.09 -0.55 2.08
N GLY A 148 0.81 -0.33 1.81
CA GLY A 148 -0.12 -1.36 1.35
C GLY A 148 0.34 -2.06 0.08
N ALA A 149 0.87 -1.31 -0.89
CA ALA A 149 1.41 -1.87 -2.12
C ALA A 149 2.67 -2.72 -1.85
N HIS A 150 3.56 -2.26 -0.96
CA HIS A 150 4.69 -3.08 -0.51
C HIS A 150 4.24 -4.35 0.19
N ALA A 151 3.30 -4.25 1.14
CA ALA A 151 2.80 -5.38 1.91
C ALA A 151 2.14 -6.44 1.01
N PHE A 152 1.37 -5.99 0.01
CA PHE A 152 0.76 -6.87 -0.99
C PHE A 152 1.82 -7.67 -1.76
N ILE A 153 2.81 -6.97 -2.33
CA ILE A 153 3.87 -7.62 -3.12
C ILE A 153 4.72 -8.53 -2.24
N LEU A 154 5.04 -8.11 -1.02
CA LEU A 154 5.90 -8.85 -0.10
C LEU A 154 5.23 -10.13 0.41
N LYS A 155 3.91 -10.08 0.68
CA LYS A 155 3.13 -11.21 1.21
C LYS A 155 2.85 -12.28 0.15
N TYR A 156 2.56 -11.88 -1.08
CA TYR A 156 2.09 -12.81 -2.12
C TYR A 156 3.13 -13.08 -3.23
N GLY A 157 4.09 -12.19 -3.42
CA GLY A 157 5.15 -12.35 -4.41
C GLY A 157 6.26 -13.28 -3.93
N CYS A 158 6.90 -13.97 -4.87
CA CYS A 158 8.12 -14.75 -4.61
C CYS A 158 9.37 -13.87 -4.43
N ARG A 159 9.22 -12.55 -4.53
CA ARG A 159 10.30 -11.53 -4.41
C ARG A 159 11.42 -11.71 -5.42
N ASN A 160 11.15 -12.41 -6.52
CA ASN A 160 12.16 -12.82 -7.49
C ASN A 160 13.30 -13.64 -6.84
N GLU A 161 13.04 -14.38 -5.76
CA GLU A 161 14.07 -15.15 -5.04
C GLU A 161 13.56 -16.50 -4.55
N ILE A 162 12.36 -16.52 -3.94
CA ILE A 162 11.85 -17.67 -3.20
C ILE A 162 11.50 -18.83 -4.12
N CYS A 163 10.99 -18.54 -5.31
CA CYS A 163 10.56 -19.56 -6.29
C CYS A 163 11.72 -20.31 -6.95
N ARG A 164 12.94 -19.75 -6.90
CA ARG A 164 14.15 -20.29 -7.55
C ARG A 164 14.04 -20.52 -9.07
N ASP A 165 13.05 -19.91 -9.71
CA ASP A 165 12.96 -19.89 -11.17
C ASP A 165 13.98 -18.89 -11.74
N ASP A 166 14.87 -19.36 -12.61
CA ASP A 166 15.98 -18.56 -13.13
C ASP A 166 15.52 -17.29 -13.86
N GLU A 167 14.40 -17.36 -14.58
CA GLU A 167 13.87 -16.20 -15.27
C GLU A 167 13.30 -15.20 -14.26
N CYS A 168 12.55 -15.69 -13.27
CA CYS A 168 12.05 -14.85 -12.19
C CYS A 168 13.18 -14.14 -11.45
N VAL A 169 14.25 -14.86 -11.10
CA VAL A 169 15.40 -14.31 -10.36
C VAL A 169 16.15 -13.24 -11.16
N LYS A 170 16.36 -13.47 -12.47
CA LYS A 170 16.99 -12.48 -13.35
C LYS A 170 16.23 -11.16 -13.41
N GLN A 171 14.92 -11.19 -13.22
CA GLN A 171 14.08 -10.00 -13.26
C GLN A 171 14.07 -9.22 -11.93
N LYS A 172 14.81 -9.62 -10.89
CA LYS A 172 14.74 -8.96 -9.57
C LYS A 172 14.96 -7.44 -9.63
N GLY A 173 16.02 -6.99 -10.30
CA GLY A 173 16.37 -5.57 -10.38
C GLY A 173 15.36 -4.72 -11.14
N VAL A 174 14.59 -5.31 -12.05
CA VAL A 174 13.52 -4.63 -12.81
C VAL A 174 12.17 -4.75 -12.12
N SER A 175 11.79 -5.97 -11.72
CA SER A 175 10.47 -6.32 -11.19
C SER A 175 10.25 -5.76 -9.79
N THR A 176 11.14 -6.10 -8.85
CA THR A 176 11.04 -5.65 -7.44
C THR A 176 11.81 -4.36 -7.23
N GLY A 177 12.89 -4.14 -8.00
CA GLY A 177 13.75 -2.98 -7.81
C GLY A 177 14.76 -3.18 -6.67
N VAL A 178 15.70 -2.25 -6.57
CA VAL A 178 16.74 -2.19 -5.54
C VAL A 178 16.17 -1.71 -4.21
N SER A 179 15.20 -0.79 -4.23
CA SER A 179 14.58 -0.23 -3.03
C SER A 179 13.14 -0.71 -2.79
N GLY A 180 12.68 -1.70 -3.56
CA GLY A 180 11.31 -2.20 -3.51
C GLY A 180 10.33 -1.44 -4.42
N HIS A 181 10.79 -0.43 -5.15
CA HIS A 181 9.96 0.40 -6.04
C HIS A 181 10.17 0.05 -7.52
N GLY A 182 10.40 -1.23 -7.83
CA GLY A 182 10.53 -1.69 -9.21
C GLY A 182 9.22 -1.62 -10.01
N LEU A 183 9.21 -2.27 -11.18
CA LEU A 183 8.10 -2.25 -12.12
C LEU A 183 6.77 -2.72 -11.48
N ALA A 184 6.80 -3.80 -10.70
CA ALA A 184 5.59 -4.35 -10.07
C ALA A 184 4.91 -3.33 -9.16
N TRP A 185 5.69 -2.70 -8.26
CA TRP A 185 5.19 -1.69 -7.34
C TRP A 185 4.71 -0.44 -8.09
N ASN A 186 5.46 0.05 -9.09
CA ASN A 186 5.07 1.24 -9.84
C ASN A 186 3.78 1.06 -10.65
N MET A 187 3.56 -0.12 -11.26
CA MET A 187 2.31 -0.43 -11.95
C MET A 187 1.12 -0.43 -11.00
N LEU A 188 1.26 -1.10 -9.85
CA LEU A 188 0.20 -1.16 -8.84
C LEU A 188 -0.09 0.24 -8.28
N ALA A 189 0.95 0.99 -7.94
CA ALA A 189 0.80 2.34 -7.40
C ALA A 189 0.12 3.27 -8.41
N GLU A 190 0.48 3.23 -9.69
CA GLU A 190 -0.16 4.06 -10.72
C GLU A 190 -1.66 3.75 -10.84
N ALA A 191 -2.03 2.46 -10.80
CA ALA A 191 -3.43 2.07 -10.86
C ALA A 191 -4.21 2.57 -9.64
N ILE A 192 -3.63 2.49 -8.44
CA ILE A 192 -4.25 3.03 -7.21
C ILE A 192 -4.42 4.56 -7.31
N GLU A 193 -3.40 5.30 -7.73
CA GLU A 193 -3.48 6.75 -7.94
C GLU A 193 -4.56 7.13 -8.97
N ARG A 194 -4.62 6.39 -10.09
CA ARG A 194 -5.61 6.63 -11.14
C ARG A 194 -7.03 6.32 -10.69
N VAL A 195 -7.25 5.12 -10.15
CA VAL A 195 -8.57 4.67 -9.71
C VAL A 195 -9.06 5.51 -8.54
N SER A 196 -8.16 6.01 -7.70
CA SER A 196 -8.55 6.91 -6.62
C SER A 196 -9.12 8.23 -7.09
N GLY A 197 -8.45 8.89 -8.04
CA GLY A 197 -8.95 10.11 -8.64
C GLY A 197 -10.35 9.95 -9.26
N VAL A 198 -10.61 8.80 -9.88
CA VAL A 198 -11.90 8.51 -10.53
C VAL A 198 -12.99 8.14 -9.52
N SER A 199 -12.67 7.32 -8.52
CA SER A 199 -13.68 6.63 -7.68
C SER A 199 -14.00 7.34 -6.37
N PHE A 200 -13.04 8.04 -5.77
CA PHE A 200 -13.20 8.65 -4.43
C PHE A 200 -13.33 10.18 -4.46
N GLY A 201 -13.25 10.78 -5.65
CA GLY A 201 -13.25 12.24 -5.82
C GLY A 201 -11.93 12.89 -5.40
N PHE A 202 -10.90 12.08 -5.12
CA PHE A 202 -9.55 12.56 -4.88
C PHE A 202 -8.49 11.55 -5.26
N ARG A 203 -7.34 12.06 -5.71
CA ARG A 203 -6.21 11.24 -6.13
C ARG A 203 -5.25 11.05 -4.96
N LEU A 204 -5.01 9.80 -4.59
CA LEU A 204 -3.87 9.44 -3.74
C LEU A 204 -2.57 9.73 -4.50
N ASP A 205 -1.54 10.13 -3.76
CA ASP A 205 -0.19 10.29 -4.28
C ASP A 205 0.72 9.30 -3.55
N LEU A 206 1.11 8.23 -4.24
CA LEU A 206 1.94 7.19 -3.64
C LEU A 206 3.44 7.55 -3.76
N GLY A 207 3.79 8.75 -4.24
CA GLY A 207 5.18 9.21 -4.28
C GLY A 207 6.04 8.49 -5.33
N ARG A 208 5.42 7.93 -6.38
CA ARG A 208 6.10 7.04 -7.35
C ARG A 208 7.39 7.62 -7.91
N ARG A 209 7.39 8.91 -8.26
CA ARG A 209 8.58 9.59 -8.79
C ARG A 209 9.71 9.60 -7.78
N SER A 210 9.48 10.13 -6.58
CA SER A 210 10.53 10.28 -5.58
C SER A 210 11.04 8.93 -5.07
N SER A 211 10.16 7.94 -4.97
CA SER A 211 10.53 6.56 -4.59
C SER A 211 11.34 5.81 -5.65
N SER A 212 11.21 6.16 -6.93
CA SER A 212 11.87 5.43 -8.03
C SER A 212 13.27 5.95 -8.39
N VAL A 213 13.76 7.01 -7.74
CA VAL A 213 15.04 7.68 -8.11
C VAL A 213 16.23 6.72 -8.17
N LYS A 214 16.24 5.67 -7.34
CA LYS A 214 17.33 4.68 -7.24
C LYS A 214 17.13 3.44 -8.10
N GLU A 215 16.02 3.35 -8.82
CA GLU A 215 15.59 2.14 -9.52
C GLU A 215 16.15 2.07 -10.94
N HIS A 216 17.47 2.14 -11.07
CA HIS A 216 18.15 2.31 -12.37
C HIS A 216 17.77 1.24 -13.40
N GLU A 217 17.84 -0.05 -13.04
CA GLU A 217 17.53 -1.16 -13.96
C GLU A 217 16.07 -1.10 -14.46
N PHE A 218 15.13 -0.80 -13.57
CA PHE A 218 13.74 -0.58 -13.92
C PHE A 218 13.59 0.65 -14.85
N LEU A 219 14.19 1.78 -14.50
CA LEU A 219 14.06 3.02 -15.27
C LEU A 219 14.74 2.95 -16.66
N ASP A 220 15.76 2.10 -16.81
CA ASP A 220 16.43 1.84 -18.09
C ASP A 220 15.67 0.84 -18.96
N THR A 221 14.62 0.20 -18.42
CA THR A 221 13.73 -0.67 -19.20
C THR A 221 13.02 0.16 -20.27
N ALA A 222 12.98 -0.37 -21.50
CA ALA A 222 12.42 0.33 -22.64
C ALA A 222 11.00 0.84 -22.34
N ARG A 223 10.80 2.16 -22.50
CA ARG A 223 9.52 2.86 -22.30
C ARG A 223 9.00 2.92 -20.86
N ALA A 224 9.73 2.44 -19.85
CA ALA A 224 9.27 2.53 -18.44
C ALA A 224 9.00 3.98 -18.01
N VAL A 225 9.93 4.89 -18.33
CA VAL A 225 9.79 6.34 -18.06
C VAL A 225 8.57 6.95 -18.77
N GLU A 226 8.38 6.62 -20.03
CA GLU A 226 7.25 7.11 -20.82
C GLU A 226 5.92 6.60 -20.27
N ALA A 227 5.82 5.28 -20.07
CA ALA A 227 4.59 4.61 -19.70
C ALA A 227 4.13 4.98 -18.29
N LEU A 228 5.05 5.03 -17.31
CA LEU A 228 4.69 5.14 -15.90
C LEU A 228 4.86 6.57 -15.36
N PHE A 229 5.68 7.40 -16.00
CA PHE A 229 5.98 8.76 -15.51
C PHE A 229 5.69 9.87 -16.52
N GLY A 230 5.07 9.53 -17.66
CA GLY A 230 4.68 10.49 -18.70
C GLY A 230 5.89 11.17 -19.36
N GLY A 231 6.98 10.43 -19.52
CA GLY A 231 8.21 10.90 -20.16
C GLY A 231 9.15 11.68 -19.23
N VAL A 232 8.74 11.93 -17.98
CA VAL A 232 9.58 12.62 -16.99
C VAL A 232 10.41 11.60 -16.21
N ASP A 233 11.73 11.61 -16.43
CA ASP A 233 12.66 10.72 -15.77
C ASP A 233 12.80 11.06 -14.28
N PRO A 234 12.40 10.18 -13.35
CA PRO A 234 12.48 10.43 -11.91
C PRO A 234 13.89 10.78 -11.41
N ARG A 235 14.94 10.32 -12.10
CA ARG A 235 16.34 10.59 -11.73
C ARG A 235 16.75 12.05 -11.93
N ARG A 236 16.05 12.78 -12.80
CA ARG A 236 16.40 14.16 -13.20
C ARG A 236 15.62 15.22 -12.45
N ASP A 237 14.48 14.82 -11.89
CA ASP A 237 13.44 15.73 -11.40
C ASP A 237 13.32 15.72 -9.88
N ALA A 238 14.31 15.17 -9.16
CA ALA A 238 14.28 15.13 -7.71
C ALA A 238 14.67 16.50 -7.11
N PRO A 239 13.73 17.31 -6.57
CA PRO A 239 14.12 18.27 -5.56
C PRO A 239 14.76 17.50 -4.40
N HIS A 240 15.84 18.05 -3.84
CA HIS A 240 16.50 17.52 -2.64
C HIS A 240 15.57 17.55 -1.41
N PHE A 241 14.53 16.73 -1.39
CA PHE A 241 13.89 16.33 -0.16
C PHE A 241 14.38 14.92 0.14
N ALA A 242 15.36 14.85 1.03
CA ALA A 242 15.72 13.61 1.67
C ALA A 242 14.44 13.05 2.30
N HIS A 243 14.00 11.89 1.80
CA HIS A 243 13.16 10.99 2.58
C HIS A 243 13.92 10.62 3.85
#